data_AF-A0A1J3JKS4-F1
#
_entry.id   AF-A0A1J3JKS4-F1
#
_cell.length_a   1.000
_cell.length_b   1.000
_cell.length_c   1.000
_cell.angle_alpha   90.00
_cell.angle_beta   90.00
_cell.angle_gamma   90.00
#
_symmetry.space_group_name_H-M   'P 1'
#
loop_
_entity.id
_entity.type
_entity.pdbx_description
1 polymer ?
#
loop_
_entity_poly.entity_id
_entity_poly.type
_entity_poly.pdbx_seq_one_letter_code
_entity_poly.pdbx_strand_id
1 'polypeptide(L)'
;DKRLFTKTLNQGDVFVFPQGQVHLAANVGQVPAVAFAALNSQNPGTTYIADTVFGSNPPINPDALAKAFRLDLTTIMDLQAKFDESSNIKTY
;
A
#
# COMPACT_ATOMS: atom_id res chain seq x y z
N ASP A 1 21.11 -0.05 -2.33
CA ASP A 1 20.37 0.73 -3.35
C ASP A 1 18.88 0.68 -3.01
N LYS A 2 18.12 1.74 -3.27
CA LYS A 2 16.65 1.86 -3.04
C LYS A 2 15.99 2.34 -4.35
N ARG A 3 16.08 1.51 -5.39
CA ARG A 3 15.68 1.88 -6.75
C ARG A 3 14.20 1.64 -7.00
N LEU A 4 13.53 2.65 -7.54
CA LEU A 4 12.17 2.54 -8.09
C LEU A 4 12.23 2.14 -9.56
N PHE A 5 11.50 1.10 -9.94
CA PHE A 5 11.23 0.75 -11.33
C PHE A 5 9.78 1.13 -11.65
N THR A 6 9.57 1.91 -12.70
CA THR A 6 8.23 2.40 -13.08
C THR A 6 8.05 2.35 -14.59
N LYS A 7 6.83 2.02 -15.03
CA LYS A 7 6.41 1.97 -16.43
C LYS A 7 4.89 2.13 -16.53
N THR A 8 4.42 2.89 -17.51
CA THR A 8 3.01 2.86 -17.92
C THR A 8 2.76 1.59 -18.73
N LEU A 9 1.88 0.72 -18.23
CA LEU A 9 1.50 -0.53 -18.89
C LEU A 9 0.30 -0.31 -19.81
N ASN A 10 0.36 -0.85 -21.02
CA ASN A 10 -0.74 -0.89 -21.97
C ASN A 10 -1.30 -2.31 -22.10
N GLN A 11 -2.41 -2.47 -22.81
CA GLN A 11 -2.98 -3.79 -23.08
C GLN A 11 -1.94 -4.71 -23.74
N GLY A 12 -1.73 -5.88 -23.13
CA GLY A 12 -0.76 -6.89 -23.58
C GLY A 12 0.64 -6.76 -22.97
N ASP A 13 0.96 -5.64 -22.30
CA ASP A 13 2.20 -5.54 -21.52
C ASP A 13 2.15 -6.46 -20.30
N VAL A 14 3.32 -7.02 -19.94
CA VAL A 14 3.50 -7.85 -18.74
C VAL A 14 4.54 -7.21 -17.84
N PHE A 15 4.32 -7.30 -16.53
CA PHE A 15 5.25 -6.88 -15.50
C PHE A 15 5.41 -7.97 -14.45
N VAL A 16 6.61 -8.06 -13.86
CA VAL A 16 6.92 -9.02 -12.79
C VAL A 16 7.54 -8.26 -11.63
N PHE A 17 7.02 -8.47 -10.43
CA PHE A 17 7.65 -8.03 -9.19
C PHE A 17 8.14 -9.25 -8.39
N PRO A 18 9.37 -9.22 -7.84
CA PRO A 18 9.85 -10.24 -6.92
C PRO A 18 9.01 -10.33 -5.65
N GLN A 19 8.96 -11.53 -5.04
CA GLN A 19 8.28 -11.75 -3.76
C GLN A 19 8.82 -10.82 -2.66
N GLY A 20 7.91 -10.20 -1.91
CA GLY A 20 8.25 -9.30 -0.80
C GLY A 20 8.69 -7.90 -1.23
N GLN A 21 8.78 -7.61 -2.53
CA GLN A 21 9.07 -6.26 -3.01
C GLN A 21 7.82 -5.37 -2.93
N VAL A 22 7.98 -4.19 -2.34
CA VAL A 22 6.94 -3.15 -2.35
C VAL A 22 6.68 -2.71 -3.78
N HIS A 23 5.41 -2.77 -4.20
CA HIS A 23 4.95 -2.35 -5.51
C HIS A 23 3.63 -1.57 -5.39
N LEU A 24 3.32 -0.76 -6.39
CA LEU A 24 2.09 0.03 -6.48
C LEU A 24 1.62 0.09 -7.93
N ALA A 25 0.31 0.23 -8.12
CA ALA A 25 -0.31 0.44 -9.42
C ALA A 25 -1.29 1.62 -9.31
N ALA A 26 -1.33 2.45 -10.35
CA ALA A 26 -2.24 3.59 -10.42
C ALA A 26 -2.77 3.73 -11.84
N ASN A 27 -4.08 3.91 -11.99
CA ASN A 27 -4.69 4.24 -13.27
C ASN A 27 -4.49 5.74 -13.55
N VAL A 28 -3.66 6.06 -14.54
CA VAL A 28 -3.41 7.44 -15.00
C VAL A 28 -4.19 7.79 -16.27
N GLY A 29 -4.99 6.85 -16.78
CA GLY A 29 -5.84 7.04 -17.94
C GLY A 29 -7.19 7.68 -17.60
N GLN A 30 -7.94 8.07 -18.63
CA GLN A 30 -9.26 8.69 -18.49
C GLN A 30 -10.40 7.67 -18.35
N VAL A 31 -10.12 6.40 -18.58
CA VAL A 31 -11.10 5.31 -18.57
C VAL A 31 -10.71 4.25 -17.55
N PRO A 32 -11.67 3.44 -17.05
CA PRO A 32 -11.35 2.31 -16.18
C PRO A 32 -10.34 1.34 -16.81
N ALA A 33 -9.42 0.83 -16.00
CA ALA A 33 -8.41 -0.14 -16.39
C ALA A 33 -8.55 -1.43 -15.56
N VAL A 34 -8.24 -2.57 -16.18
CA VAL A 34 -8.27 -3.89 -15.53
C VAL A 34 -6.94 -4.58 -15.79
N ALA A 35 -6.39 -5.23 -14.76
CA ALA A 35 -5.19 -6.05 -14.84
C ALA A 35 -5.45 -7.43 -14.24
N PHE A 36 -4.83 -8.45 -14.81
CA PHE A 36 -4.85 -9.81 -14.27
C PHE A 36 -3.50 -10.10 -13.62
N ALA A 37 -3.53 -10.59 -12.38
CA ALA A 37 -2.34 -11.00 -11.65
C ALA A 37 -2.39 -12.52 -11.38
N ALA A 38 -1.24 -13.17 -11.55
CA ALA A 38 -1.02 -14.55 -11.17
C ALA A 38 0.10 -14.62 -10.13
N LEU A 39 -0.10 -15.43 -9.10
CA LEU A 39 0.83 -15.59 -7.99
C LEU A 39 1.18 -17.08 -7.87
N ASN A 40 2.42 -17.37 -7.49
CA ASN A 40 2.94 -18.75 -7.42
C ASN A 40 2.63 -19.45 -6.08
N SER A 41 1.65 -18.96 -5.33
CA SER A 41 1.18 -19.54 -4.06
C SER A 41 -0.34 -19.54 -4.02
N GLN A 42 -0.92 -20.61 -3.48
CA GLN A 42 -2.36 -20.69 -3.17
C GLN A 42 -2.78 -19.74 -2.04
N ASN A 43 -1.82 -19.28 -1.23
CA ASN A 43 -2.03 -18.32 -0.15
C ASN A 43 -0.88 -17.30 -0.18
N PRO A 44 -0.89 -16.37 -1.14
CA PRO A 44 0.21 -15.42 -1.31
C PRO A 44 0.22 -14.34 -0.21
N GLY A 45 -0.95 -14.07 0.40
CA GLY A 45 -1.15 -12.96 1.32
C GLY A 45 -1.01 -11.60 0.65
N THR A 46 -1.54 -10.57 1.31
CA THR A 46 -1.37 -9.17 0.90
C THR A 46 -1.19 -8.31 2.14
N THR A 47 -0.23 -7.40 2.11
CA THR A 47 -0.01 -6.41 3.17
C THR A 47 -0.15 -5.02 2.57
N TYR A 48 -1.27 -4.35 2.88
CA TYR A 48 -1.45 -2.95 2.53
C TYR A 48 -0.67 -2.10 3.53
N ILE A 49 0.42 -1.47 3.06
CA ILE A 49 1.41 -0.84 3.95
C ILE A 49 0.77 0.26 4.80
N ALA A 50 -0.02 1.15 4.20
CA ALA A 50 -0.63 2.26 4.93
C ALA A 50 -1.60 1.75 6.01
N ASP A 51 -2.50 0.83 5.65
CA ASP A 51 -3.43 0.22 6.60
C ASP A 51 -2.70 -0.55 7.71
N THR A 52 -1.63 -1.27 7.37
CA THR A 52 -0.85 -2.05 8.35
C THR A 52 -0.04 -1.16 9.30
N VAL A 53 0.45 -0.01 8.84
CA VAL A 53 1.28 0.90 9.65
C VAL A 53 0.42 1.86 10.47
N PHE A 54 -0.64 2.41 9.88
CA PHE A 54 -1.44 3.47 10.48
C PHE A 54 -2.82 3.00 10.98
N GLY A 55 -3.38 1.92 10.43
CA GLY A 55 -4.69 1.38 10.79
C GLY A 55 -4.64 0.01 11.49
N SER A 56 -3.50 -0.38 12.05
CA SER A 56 -3.40 -1.67 12.75
C SER A 56 -4.30 -1.73 13.97
N ASN A 57 -4.74 -2.94 14.33
CA ASN A 57 -5.47 -3.18 15.57
C ASN A 57 -4.75 -4.25 16.42
N PRO A 58 -4.18 -3.90 17.60
CA PRO A 58 -4.15 -2.55 18.17
C PRO A 58 -3.26 -1.58 17.37
N PRO A 59 -3.47 -0.25 17.50
CA PRO A 59 -2.62 0.74 16.82
C PRO A 59 -1.15 0.64 17.26
N ILE A 60 -0.22 0.82 16.33
CA ILE A 60 1.20 0.98 16.66
C ILE A 60 1.38 2.25 17.50
N ASN A 61 2.27 2.19 18.49
CA ASN A 61 2.57 3.35 19.34
C ASN A 61 2.96 4.58 18.48
N PRO A 62 2.27 5.72 18.62
CA PRO A 62 2.47 6.89 17.78
C PRO A 62 3.84 7.56 17.98
N ASP A 63 4.43 7.50 19.18
CA ASP A 63 5.80 8.01 19.42
C ASP A 63 6.84 7.18 18.66
N ALA A 64 6.64 5.86 18.57
CA ALA A 64 7.52 4.98 17.80
C ALA A 64 7.45 5.28 16.29
N LEU A 65 6.24 5.50 15.77
CA LEU A 65 6.04 5.91 14.38
C LEU A 65 6.60 7.31 14.12
N ALA A 66 6.39 8.28 15.02
CA ALA A 66 6.93 9.63 14.90
C ALA A 66 8.47 9.60 14.77
N LYS A 67 9.12 8.79 15.60
CA LYS A 67 10.58 8.58 15.52
C LYS A 67 11.00 7.86 14.23
N ALA A 68 10.27 6.84 13.80
CA ALA A 68 10.61 6.05 12.62
C ALA A 68 10.46 6.84 11.32
N PHE A 69 9.37 7.60 11.19
CA PHE A 69 9.06 8.41 10.01
C PHE A 69 9.64 9.83 10.06
N ARG A 70 10.20 10.24 11.20
CA ARG A 70 10.72 11.60 11.44
C ARG A 70 9.65 12.68 11.22
N LEU A 71 8.45 12.40 11.72
CA LEU A 71 7.30 13.29 11.71
C LEU A 71 6.97 13.70 13.15
N ASP A 72 6.24 14.81 13.32
CA ASP A 72 5.70 15.17 14.63
C ASP A 72 4.57 14.21 15.04
N LEU A 73 4.34 14.13 16.35
CA LEU A 73 3.36 13.23 16.94
C LEU A 73 1.94 13.51 16.41
N THR A 74 1.58 14.78 16.27
CA THR A 74 0.27 15.21 15.74
C THR A 74 0.04 14.70 14.32
N THR A 75 1.01 14.82 13.42
CA THR A 75 0.92 14.28 12.06
C THR A 75 0.71 12.76 12.05
N ILE A 76 1.39 12.02 12.94
CA ILE A 76 1.21 10.57 13.04
C ILE A 76 -0.18 10.21 13.54
N MET A 77 -0.66 10.89 14.59
CA MET A 77 -2.01 10.65 15.12
C MET A 77 -3.08 10.97 14.07
N ASP A 78 -2.90 12.05 13.29
CA ASP A 78 -3.77 12.40 12.17
C ASP A 78 -3.76 11.33 11.07
N LEU A 79 -2.60 10.73 10.78
CA LEU A 79 -2.53 9.59 9.86
C LEU A 79 -3.29 8.40 10.45
N GLN A 80 -3.01 8.01 11.69
CA GLN A 80 -3.70 6.86 12.30
C GLN A 80 -5.23 7.04 12.33
N ALA A 81 -5.72 8.24 12.65
CA ALA A 81 -7.14 8.55 12.63
C ALA A 81 -7.79 8.40 11.24
N LYS A 82 -7.06 8.69 10.15
CA LYS A 82 -7.56 8.49 8.77
C LYS A 82 -7.67 7.02 8.38
N PHE A 83 -6.95 6.13 9.06
CA PHE A 83 -6.92 4.69 8.79
C PHE A 83 -7.63 3.86 9.87
N ASP A 84 -8.26 4.50 10.86
CA ASP A 84 -9.09 3.83 11.87
C ASP A 84 -10.40 3.35 11.23
N GLU A 85 -10.73 2.06 11.39
CA GLU A 85 -11.68 1.24 10.60
C GLU A 85 -13.18 1.66 10.67
N SER A 86 -13.49 2.90 11.03
CA SER A 86 -14.86 3.44 10.96
C SER A 86 -15.26 3.96 9.56
N SER A 87 -14.32 4.16 8.63
CA SER A 87 -14.62 4.57 7.25
C SER A 87 -14.40 3.41 6.26
N ASN A 88 -15.30 2.42 6.31
CA ASN A 88 -15.36 1.30 5.37
C ASN A 88 -15.65 1.76 3.93
N ILE A 89 -14.60 1.89 3.12
CA ILE A 89 -14.68 1.48 1.72
C ILE A 89 -13.65 0.36 1.52
N LYS A 90 -14.10 -0.89 1.68
CA LYS A 90 -13.44 -2.04 1.08
C LYS A 90 -13.91 -2.14 -0.37
N THR A 91 -13.27 -1.41 -1.28
CA THR A 91 -13.41 -1.69 -2.72
C THR A 91 -12.22 -2.52 -3.16
N TYR A 92 -12.50 -3.79 -3.44
CA TYR A 92 -11.73 -4.57 -4.42
C TYR A 92 -12.02 -4.02 -5.81
#